data_AF-N6WAB7-F1
#
_entry.id   AF-N6WAB7-F1
#
_cell.length_a   1.000
_cell.length_b   1.000
_cell.length_c   1.000
_cell.angle_alpha   90.00
_cell.angle_beta   90.00
_cell.angle_gamma   90.00
#
_symmetry.space_group_name_H-M   'P 1'
#
loop_
_entity.id
_entity.type
_entity.pdbx_description
1 polymer ?
#
loop_
_entity_poly.entity_id
_entity_poly.type
_entity_poly.pdbx_seq_one_letter_code
_entity_poly.pdbx_strand_id
1 'polypeptide(L)'
;MVGCGHIKTNDFLGRTGHTLSKVDEKTPSAHLDEEIESLFDQPYIDPLTAYLHRHADDPARAALLKQVRRERERRCAAVARRYNTDKISETGLALFRRGYSYSCPQHVAAYEAKLDTLKPQAPKTTAPLVGESGGDDGRPPDAEVTELDRHGEQTPAHAADEAQKQAAARQLNDCYLLTRIRNFSDALEACRGPAEAGVAGAQASIAQIQSTLGHHESAYRWARKAATESGQAAFLLGEMYARGLGVAKDMATAAQWFRAALELGHAEAENALHGLNSGTMGANAD
;
A
#
# COMPACT_ATOMS: atom_id res chain seq x y z
N MET A 1 19.36 -75.78 37.15
CA MET A 1 20.46 -76.11 36.23
C MET A 1 21.11 -74.83 35.78
N VAL A 2 22.40 -74.71 36.05
CA VAL A 2 23.27 -73.59 35.69
C VAL A 2 23.57 -73.65 34.20
N GLY A 3 23.62 -72.49 33.54
CA GLY A 3 24.14 -72.33 32.19
C GLY A 3 24.73 -70.93 32.03
N CYS A 4 26.02 -70.80 32.32
CA CYS A 4 26.81 -69.58 32.27
C CYS A 4 27.06 -69.09 30.83
N GLY A 5 27.04 -67.77 30.66
CA GLY A 5 27.85 -67.06 29.67
C GLY A 5 28.51 -65.87 30.35
N HIS A 6 29.83 -65.93 30.53
CA HIS A 6 30.69 -64.87 31.07
C HIS A 6 31.47 -64.21 29.93
N ILE A 7 32.02 -63.02 30.24
CA ILE A 7 33.12 -62.25 29.62
C ILE A 7 32.61 -60.90 29.09
N LYS A 8 33.13 -59.72 29.44
CA LYS A 8 33.99 -59.15 30.53
C LYS A 8 34.12 -57.65 30.18
N THR A 9 34.20 -56.78 31.21
CA THR A 9 34.95 -55.50 31.26
C THR A 9 34.54 -54.38 30.27
N ASN A 10 34.38 -53.11 30.65
CA ASN A 10 35.08 -52.34 31.67
C ASN A 10 34.22 -51.16 32.14
N ASP A 11 34.38 -50.88 33.42
CA ASP A 11 33.96 -49.66 34.08
C ASP A 11 34.92 -48.51 33.72
N PHE A 12 34.49 -47.27 34.01
CA PHE A 12 35.31 -46.12 34.40
C PHE A 12 35.65 -44.99 33.39
N LEU A 13 35.17 -43.78 33.78
CA LEU A 13 35.53 -42.38 33.39
C LEU A 13 34.97 -41.87 32.05
N GLY A 14 34.34 -40.69 31.95
CA GLY A 14 34.32 -39.58 32.87
C GLY A 14 33.33 -38.47 32.46
N ARG A 15 33.23 -37.56 33.42
CA ARG A 15 32.42 -36.35 33.57
C ARG A 15 32.39 -35.44 32.34
N THR A 16 31.31 -34.64 32.29
CA THR A 16 31.06 -33.41 31.51
C THR A 16 30.70 -33.57 30.03
N GLY A 17 29.40 -33.44 29.74
CA GLY A 17 28.87 -33.13 28.42
C GLY A 17 27.65 -32.24 28.59
N HIS A 18 27.76 -31.01 28.10
CA HIS A 18 26.82 -29.90 28.24
C HIS A 18 25.35 -30.27 28.03
N THR A 19 24.49 -29.63 28.83
CA THR A 19 23.09 -29.35 28.50
C THR A 19 23.04 -28.66 27.13
N LEU A 20 22.83 -29.44 26.07
CA LEU A 20 22.33 -28.91 24.82
C LEU A 20 20.88 -28.51 25.09
N SER A 21 20.66 -27.19 25.15
CA SER A 21 19.34 -26.58 25.08
C SER A 21 18.52 -27.29 24.02
N LYS A 22 17.37 -27.84 24.42
CA LYS A 22 16.32 -28.23 23.49
C LYS A 22 15.95 -26.98 22.70
N VAL A 23 16.40 -26.91 21.46
CA VAL A 23 15.76 -26.06 20.48
C VAL A 23 14.40 -26.70 20.27
N ASP A 24 13.35 -26.08 20.82
CA ASP A 24 11.97 -26.45 20.52
C ASP A 24 11.72 -26.18 19.04
N GLU A 25 11.98 -27.17 18.19
CA GLU A 25 11.41 -27.23 16.84
C GLU A 25 9.90 -27.43 17.01
N LYS A 26 9.16 -26.32 17.17
CA LYS A 26 7.70 -26.34 17.04
C LYS A 26 7.35 -27.00 15.70
N THR A 27 6.55 -28.06 15.75
CA THR A 27 6.14 -28.85 14.59
C THR A 27 5.56 -27.95 13.48
N PRO A 28 5.84 -28.19 12.18
CA PRO A 28 5.37 -27.34 11.07
C PRO A 28 3.87 -27.01 11.06
N SER A 29 3.01 -27.90 11.61
CA SER A 29 1.57 -27.64 11.79
C SER A 29 1.29 -26.52 12.78
N ALA A 30 1.98 -26.49 13.93
CA ALA A 30 1.74 -25.50 14.98
C ALA A 30 2.12 -24.07 14.54
N HIS A 31 3.19 -23.95 13.74
CA HIS A 31 3.56 -22.68 13.13
C HIS A 31 2.57 -22.20 12.08
N LEU A 32 1.95 -23.13 11.34
CA LEU A 32 0.94 -22.81 10.33
C LEU A 32 -0.37 -22.35 10.96
N ASP A 33 -0.73 -22.94 12.10
CA ASP A 33 -1.91 -22.59 12.88
C ASP A 33 -1.75 -21.19 13.51
N GLU A 34 -0.60 -20.91 14.14
CA GLU A 34 -0.27 -19.61 14.74
C GLU A 34 -0.22 -18.48 13.69
N GLU A 35 0.30 -18.77 12.49
CA GLU A 35 0.29 -17.83 11.36
C GLU A 35 -1.14 -17.45 10.92
N ILE A 36 -2.07 -18.40 10.94
CA ILE A 36 -3.47 -18.15 10.58
C ILE A 36 -4.25 -17.44 11.67
N GLU A 37 -4.03 -17.80 12.93
CA GLU A 37 -4.67 -17.11 14.04
C GLU A 37 -4.31 -15.62 14.00
N SER A 38 -3.02 -15.30 13.84
CA SER A 38 -2.57 -13.92 13.65
C SER A 38 -3.23 -13.25 12.43
N LEU A 39 -3.36 -13.98 11.33
CA LEU A 39 -3.99 -13.49 10.11
C LEU A 39 -5.49 -13.21 10.29
N PHE A 40 -6.18 -13.92 11.17
CA PHE A 40 -7.63 -13.80 11.40
C PHE A 40 -7.98 -12.81 12.51
N ASP A 41 -7.09 -12.60 13.49
CA ASP A 41 -7.31 -11.67 14.62
C ASP A 41 -7.34 -10.19 14.20
N GLN A 42 -6.70 -9.86 13.09
CA GLN A 42 -6.80 -8.54 12.50
C GLN A 42 -8.16 -8.33 11.80
N PRO A 43 -8.69 -7.09 11.71
CA PRO A 43 -9.97 -6.81 11.06
C PRO A 43 -9.87 -6.59 9.54
N TYR A 44 -8.67 -6.61 8.96
CA TYR A 44 -8.40 -6.19 7.58
C TYR A 44 -8.61 -7.30 6.55
N ILE A 45 -8.94 -6.94 5.31
CA ILE A 45 -9.15 -7.90 4.21
C ILE A 45 -7.87 -8.10 3.39
N ASP A 46 -7.10 -7.03 3.17
CA ASP A 46 -5.90 -7.04 2.32
C ASP A 46 -4.85 -8.07 2.74
N PRO A 47 -4.56 -8.28 4.05
CA PRO A 47 -3.62 -9.32 4.45
C PRO A 47 -4.07 -10.72 4.05
N LEU A 48 -5.38 -11.01 4.09
CA LEU A 48 -5.94 -12.29 3.63
C LEU A 48 -5.73 -12.46 2.13
N THR A 49 -5.96 -11.39 1.35
CA THR A 49 -5.72 -11.37 -0.09
C THR A 49 -4.24 -11.58 -0.42
N ALA A 50 -3.34 -10.86 0.26
CA ALA A 50 -1.90 -10.99 0.07
C ALA A 50 -1.39 -12.39 0.44
N TYR A 51 -1.90 -12.98 1.51
CA TYR A 51 -1.58 -14.34 1.92
C TYR A 51 -1.96 -15.35 0.83
N LEU A 52 -3.18 -15.23 0.28
CA LEU A 52 -3.66 -16.11 -0.78
C LEU A 52 -2.81 -16.00 -2.06
N HIS A 53 -2.36 -14.79 -2.42
CA HIS A 53 -1.48 -14.61 -3.57
C HIS A 53 -0.10 -15.23 -3.34
N ARG A 54 0.50 -15.00 -2.17
CA ARG A 54 1.84 -15.50 -1.84
C ARG A 54 1.91 -17.03 -1.86
N HIS A 55 0.84 -17.68 -1.44
CA HIS A 55 0.80 -19.14 -1.26
C HIS A 55 -0.09 -19.84 -2.29
N ALA A 56 -0.46 -19.19 -3.40
CA ALA A 56 -1.43 -19.71 -4.36
C ALA A 56 -1.10 -21.12 -4.89
N ASP A 57 0.19 -21.39 -5.07
CA ASP A 57 0.72 -22.62 -5.66
C ASP A 57 1.29 -23.60 -4.62
N ASP A 58 1.01 -23.41 -3.33
CA ASP A 58 1.49 -24.28 -2.25
C ASP A 58 0.45 -25.39 -1.94
N PRO A 59 0.64 -26.64 -2.42
CA PRO A 59 -0.31 -27.72 -2.18
C PRO A 59 -0.34 -28.15 -0.71
N ALA A 60 0.74 -27.94 0.06
CA ALA A 60 0.78 -28.27 1.48
C ALA A 60 -0.17 -27.37 2.29
N ARG A 61 -0.51 -26.19 1.76
CA ARG A 61 -1.43 -25.21 2.38
C ARG A 61 -2.83 -25.26 1.80
N ALA A 62 -3.17 -26.20 0.92
CA ALA A 62 -4.45 -26.20 0.20
C ALA A 62 -5.69 -26.09 1.12
N ALA A 63 -5.71 -26.85 2.23
CA ALA A 63 -6.79 -26.80 3.21
C ALA A 63 -6.85 -25.44 3.92
N LEU A 64 -5.69 -24.88 4.23
CA LEU A 64 -5.52 -23.61 4.90
C LEU A 64 -5.99 -22.43 4.03
N LEU A 65 -5.55 -22.39 2.76
CA LEU A 65 -5.95 -21.38 1.78
C LEU A 65 -7.46 -21.39 1.52
N LYS A 66 -8.13 -22.52 1.74
CA LYS A 66 -9.59 -22.61 1.67
C LYS A 66 -10.25 -21.86 2.85
N GLN A 67 -9.67 -21.95 4.05
CA GLN A 67 -10.15 -21.21 5.22
C GLN A 67 -9.94 -19.70 5.02
N VAL A 68 -8.74 -19.30 4.60
CA VAL A 68 -8.42 -17.88 4.33
C VAL A 68 -9.33 -17.28 3.25
N ARG A 69 -9.60 -18.04 2.17
CA ARG A 69 -10.56 -17.62 1.13
C ARG A 69 -11.95 -17.39 1.70
N ARG A 70 -12.44 -18.29 2.55
CA ARG A 70 -13.78 -18.15 3.17
C ARG A 70 -13.85 -16.92 4.06
N GLU A 71 -12.81 -16.67 4.85
CA GLU A 71 -12.77 -15.52 5.74
C GLU A 71 -12.69 -14.19 4.97
N ARG A 72 -11.84 -14.13 3.93
CA ARG A 72 -11.78 -12.98 3.01
C ARG A 72 -13.14 -12.70 2.41
N GLU A 73 -13.81 -13.72 1.88
CA GLU A 73 -15.11 -13.58 1.24
C GLU A 73 -16.21 -13.14 2.22
N ARG A 74 -16.20 -13.68 3.45
CA ARG A 74 -17.12 -13.26 4.51
C ARG A 74 -16.99 -11.77 4.82
N ARG A 75 -15.76 -11.26 4.92
CA ARG A 75 -15.48 -9.84 5.18
C ARG A 75 -15.86 -8.97 3.97
N CYS A 76 -15.49 -9.39 2.76
CA CYS A 76 -15.87 -8.71 1.52
C CYS A 76 -17.39 -8.61 1.37
N ALA A 77 -18.13 -9.67 1.66
CA ALA A 77 -19.58 -9.67 1.64
C ALA A 77 -20.17 -8.71 2.68
N ALA A 78 -19.58 -8.59 3.87
CA ALA A 78 -20.01 -7.64 4.89
C ALA A 78 -19.82 -6.18 4.45
N VAL A 79 -18.69 -5.86 3.82
CA VAL A 79 -18.44 -4.54 3.22
C VAL A 79 -19.44 -4.29 2.10
N ALA A 80 -19.58 -5.24 1.16
CA ALA A 80 -20.48 -5.10 0.03
C ALA A 80 -21.92 -4.82 0.48
N ARG A 81 -22.42 -5.48 1.53
CA ARG A 81 -23.75 -5.20 2.09
C ARG A 81 -23.92 -3.73 2.46
N ARG A 82 -22.93 -3.10 3.11
CA ARG A 82 -22.99 -1.68 3.50
C ARG A 82 -23.15 -0.77 2.27
N TYR A 83 -22.33 -0.99 1.24
CA TYR A 83 -22.43 -0.24 -0.02
C TYR A 83 -23.78 -0.43 -0.73
N ASN A 84 -24.39 -1.61 -0.62
CA ASN A 84 -25.69 -1.90 -1.24
C ASN A 84 -26.89 -1.44 -0.40
N THR A 85 -26.71 -1.15 0.90
CA THR A 85 -27.78 -0.57 1.75
C THR A 85 -28.01 0.89 1.41
N ASP A 86 -26.94 1.63 1.12
CA ASP A 86 -27.03 3.00 0.65
C ASP A 86 -27.51 3.06 -0.81
N LYS A 87 -27.97 4.24 -1.26
CA LYS A 87 -28.39 4.42 -2.64
C LYS A 87 -27.22 4.13 -3.59
N ILE A 88 -27.39 3.11 -4.44
CA ILE A 88 -26.43 2.75 -5.47
C ILE A 88 -26.16 3.98 -6.36
N SER A 89 -24.89 4.33 -6.51
CA SER A 89 -24.47 5.55 -7.20
C SER A 89 -23.07 5.42 -7.79
N GLU A 90 -22.75 6.26 -8.77
CA GLU A 90 -21.40 6.38 -9.33
C GLU A 90 -20.37 6.75 -8.26
N THR A 91 -20.72 7.66 -7.34
CA THR A 91 -19.87 8.01 -6.20
C THR A 91 -19.62 6.81 -5.29
N GLY A 92 -20.66 6.02 -5.00
CA GLY A 92 -20.53 4.78 -4.23
C GLY A 92 -19.64 3.74 -4.93
N LEU A 93 -19.76 3.59 -6.25
CA LEU A 93 -18.91 2.72 -7.06
C LEU A 93 -17.44 3.17 -7.01
N ALA A 94 -17.19 4.47 -7.16
CA ALA A 94 -15.85 5.02 -7.08
C ALA A 94 -15.20 4.73 -5.72
N LEU A 95 -15.92 4.97 -4.61
CA LEU A 95 -15.45 4.66 -3.26
C LEU A 95 -15.23 3.15 -3.06
N PHE A 96 -16.13 2.30 -3.59
CA PHE A 96 -16.00 0.85 -3.44
C PHE A 96 -14.78 0.32 -4.22
N ARG A 97 -14.57 0.80 -5.45
CA ARG A 97 -13.38 0.51 -6.25
C ARG A 97 -12.11 0.90 -5.51
N ARG A 98 -12.09 2.12 -4.97
CA ARG A 98 -10.92 2.67 -4.29
C ARG A 98 -10.50 1.80 -3.10
N GLY A 99 -11.44 1.48 -2.22
CA GLY A 99 -11.12 0.72 -1.00
C GLY A 99 -10.94 -0.78 -1.20
N TYR A 100 -11.54 -1.39 -2.24
CA TYR A 100 -11.74 -2.85 -2.25
C TYR A 100 -11.49 -3.55 -3.59
N SER A 101 -10.98 -2.87 -4.63
CA SER A 101 -10.69 -3.53 -5.92
C SER A 101 -9.65 -4.65 -5.81
N TYR A 102 -8.65 -4.49 -4.95
CA TYR A 102 -7.63 -5.53 -4.73
C TYR A 102 -8.21 -6.76 -4.03
N SER A 103 -8.94 -6.53 -2.94
CA SER A 103 -9.37 -7.61 -2.04
C SER A 103 -10.72 -8.22 -2.37
N CYS A 104 -11.64 -7.43 -2.92
CA CYS A 104 -13.02 -7.83 -3.18
C CYS A 104 -13.47 -7.54 -4.64
N PRO A 105 -12.66 -7.90 -5.67
CA PRO A 105 -12.92 -7.49 -7.05
C PRO A 105 -14.29 -7.95 -7.59
N GLN A 106 -14.75 -9.14 -7.19
CA GLN A 106 -16.04 -9.67 -7.62
C GLN A 106 -17.23 -8.87 -7.06
N HIS A 107 -17.13 -8.38 -5.83
CA HIS A 107 -18.18 -7.57 -5.23
C HIS A 107 -18.24 -6.16 -5.82
N VAL A 108 -17.08 -5.59 -6.15
CA VAL A 108 -16.98 -4.31 -6.87
C VAL A 108 -17.62 -4.43 -8.25
N ALA A 109 -17.28 -5.48 -9.00
CA ALA A 109 -17.89 -5.75 -10.31
C ALA A 109 -19.41 -5.97 -10.22
N ALA A 110 -19.87 -6.68 -9.18
CA ALA A 110 -21.31 -6.86 -8.95
C ALA A 110 -22.03 -5.54 -8.62
N TYR A 111 -21.38 -4.62 -7.90
CA TYR A 111 -21.93 -3.29 -7.63
C TYR A 111 -22.05 -2.46 -8.92
N GLU A 112 -20.99 -2.47 -9.74
CA GLU A 112 -20.98 -1.81 -11.05
C GLU A 112 -22.09 -2.32 -11.96
N ALA A 113 -22.22 -3.65 -12.09
CA ALA A 113 -23.27 -4.24 -12.91
C ALA A 113 -24.68 -3.81 -12.46
N LYS A 114 -24.92 -3.72 -11.13
CA LYS A 114 -26.19 -3.20 -10.61
C LYS A 114 -26.38 -1.73 -10.97
N LEU A 115 -25.36 -0.90 -10.82
CA LEU A 115 -25.44 0.51 -11.18
C LEU A 115 -25.78 0.69 -12.67
N ASP A 116 -25.19 -0.11 -13.55
CA ASP A 116 -25.49 -0.07 -14.98
C ASP A 116 -26.93 -0.48 -15.30
N THR A 117 -27.50 -1.44 -14.57
CA THR A 117 -28.93 -1.79 -14.73
C THR A 117 -29.89 -0.67 -14.30
N LEU A 118 -29.43 0.24 -13.44
CA LEU A 118 -30.22 1.38 -12.94
C LEU A 118 -30.11 2.62 -13.84
N LYS A 119 -29.13 2.67 -14.75
CA LYS A 119 -29.01 3.76 -15.71
C LYS A 119 -30.20 3.70 -16.69
N PRO A 120 -30.84 4.84 -17.00
CA PRO A 120 -31.85 4.89 -18.05
C PRO A 120 -31.21 4.38 -19.35
N GLN A 121 -31.71 3.27 -19.88
CA GLN A 121 -31.24 2.79 -21.18
C GLN A 121 -31.68 3.82 -22.22
N ALA A 122 -30.71 4.44 -22.91
CA ALA A 122 -31.01 5.21 -24.11
C ALA A 122 -31.78 4.32 -25.09
N PRO A 123 -32.85 4.82 -25.73
CA PRO A 123 -33.59 4.02 -26.70
C PRO A 123 -32.63 3.56 -27.80
N LYS A 124 -32.56 2.25 -28.01
CA LYS A 124 -31.83 1.67 -29.13
C LYS A 124 -32.52 2.11 -30.42
N THR A 125 -32.03 3.17 -31.05
CA THR A 125 -32.48 3.59 -32.37
C THR A 125 -31.95 2.59 -33.40
N THR A 126 -32.78 1.61 -33.71
CA THR A 126 -32.73 0.88 -34.98
C THR A 126 -33.46 1.73 -36.02
N ALA A 127 -32.75 2.23 -37.03
CA ALA A 127 -33.39 2.63 -38.30
C ALA A 127 -32.39 2.63 -39.46
N PRO A 128 -32.85 2.38 -40.70
CA PRO A 128 -32.06 1.87 -41.82
C PRO A 128 -31.67 2.95 -42.86
N LEU A 129 -30.89 2.50 -43.86
CA LEU A 129 -30.38 3.20 -45.05
C LEU A 129 -31.45 3.81 -46.00
N VAL A 130 -30.95 4.62 -46.96
CA VAL A 130 -31.54 5.24 -48.20
C VAL A 130 -31.75 6.76 -48.04
N GLY A 131 -31.35 7.70 -48.91
CA GLY A 131 -30.65 7.75 -50.21
C GLY A 131 -30.74 9.19 -50.79
N GLU A 132 -29.75 9.61 -51.63
CA GLU A 132 -29.74 10.62 -52.75
C GLU A 132 -30.39 12.02 -52.55
N SER A 133 -30.08 13.16 -53.20
CA SER A 133 -29.17 13.72 -54.24
C SER A 133 -29.46 15.26 -54.27
N GLY A 134 -28.52 16.20 -54.42
CA GLY A 134 -28.18 16.85 -55.71
C GLY A 134 -28.35 18.40 -55.72
N GLY A 135 -27.49 19.12 -56.48
CA GLY A 135 -27.55 20.54 -56.91
C GLY A 135 -26.76 21.54 -56.05
N ASP A 136 -25.61 22.12 -56.41
CA ASP A 136 -25.08 22.88 -57.58
C ASP A 136 -25.16 24.42 -57.43
N ASP A 137 -24.10 25.06 -57.96
CA ASP A 137 -23.89 26.47 -58.33
C ASP A 137 -23.26 27.49 -57.36
N GLY A 138 -22.05 27.95 -57.75
CA GLY A 138 -21.72 29.39 -57.78
C GLY A 138 -20.53 29.87 -56.90
N ARG A 139 -19.44 30.31 -57.53
CA ARG A 139 -18.27 30.98 -56.91
C ARG A 139 -17.76 32.11 -57.86
N PRO A 140 -16.96 33.15 -57.47
CA PRO A 140 -17.06 34.21 -56.44
C PRO A 140 -16.90 35.63 -57.13
N PRO A 141 -16.44 36.78 -56.55
CA PRO A 141 -15.09 36.99 -55.97
C PRO A 141 -14.87 38.06 -54.84
N ASP A 142 -13.70 37.92 -54.19
CA ASP A 142 -12.77 38.91 -53.59
C ASP A 142 -13.02 39.71 -52.28
N ALA A 143 -11.92 39.78 -51.51
CA ALA A 143 -11.56 40.61 -50.34
C ALA A 143 -12.30 40.25 -49.01
N GLU A 144 -11.66 40.11 -47.85
CA GLU A 144 -10.55 40.87 -47.28
C GLU A 144 -9.90 40.04 -46.15
N VAL A 145 -8.57 40.09 -46.09
CA VAL A 145 -7.76 39.55 -44.98
C VAL A 145 -7.99 40.40 -43.73
N THR A 146 -8.56 39.81 -42.67
CA THR A 146 -8.41 40.32 -41.31
C THR A 146 -7.89 39.19 -40.42
N GLU A 147 -6.62 39.32 -40.06
CA GLU A 147 -5.95 38.56 -39.03
C GLU A 147 -6.47 39.02 -37.66
N LEU A 148 -7.30 38.22 -36.99
CA LEU A 148 -7.29 38.06 -35.52
C LEU A 148 -8.24 36.93 -35.12
N ASP A 149 -7.69 35.73 -34.99
CA ASP A 149 -8.01 34.81 -33.89
C ASP A 149 -7.07 33.60 -34.01
N ARG A 150 -5.85 33.75 -33.48
CA ARG A 150 -5.04 32.59 -33.10
C ARG A 150 -5.60 32.00 -31.82
N HIS A 151 -6.79 31.43 -31.89
CA HIS A 151 -7.14 30.32 -31.03
C HIS A 151 -6.41 29.10 -31.59
N GLY A 152 -5.18 28.90 -31.14
CA GLY A 152 -4.39 27.75 -31.53
C GLY A 152 -5.20 26.47 -31.33
N GLU A 153 -5.42 25.74 -32.41
CA GLU A 153 -5.92 24.37 -32.39
C GLU A 153 -4.95 23.55 -31.53
N GLN A 154 -5.29 23.41 -30.25
CA GLN A 154 -4.63 22.46 -29.37
C GLN A 154 -4.92 21.08 -29.95
N THR A 155 -3.90 20.46 -30.52
CA THR A 155 -4.02 19.10 -31.04
C THR A 155 -4.52 18.16 -29.94
N PRO A 156 -5.31 17.12 -30.27
CA PRO A 156 -5.82 16.15 -29.28
C PRO A 156 -4.71 15.53 -28.41
N ALA A 157 -3.49 15.42 -28.94
CA ALA A 157 -2.32 14.95 -28.22
C ALA A 157 -1.86 15.92 -27.11
N HIS A 158 -1.89 17.23 -27.36
CA HIS A 158 -1.53 18.24 -26.36
C HIS A 158 -2.58 18.33 -25.25
N ALA A 159 -3.87 18.21 -25.59
CA ALA A 159 -4.95 18.19 -24.61
C ALA A 159 -4.90 16.95 -23.69
N ALA A 160 -4.50 15.79 -24.22
CA ALA A 160 -4.33 14.56 -23.44
C ALA A 160 -3.12 14.64 -22.48
N ASP A 161 -1.98 15.17 -22.95
CA ASP A 161 -0.78 15.41 -22.12
C ASP A 161 -1.08 16.40 -20.98
N GLU A 162 -1.81 17.47 -21.27
CA GLU A 162 -2.20 18.46 -20.26
C GLU A 162 -3.18 17.88 -19.23
N ALA A 163 -4.15 17.07 -19.67
CA ALA A 163 -5.06 16.36 -18.76
C ALA A 163 -4.31 15.39 -17.83
N GLN A 164 -3.29 14.71 -18.34
CA GLN A 164 -2.47 13.79 -17.56
C GLN A 164 -1.61 14.53 -16.53
N LYS A 165 -1.02 15.67 -16.88
CA LYS A 165 -0.29 16.54 -15.94
C LYS A 165 -1.20 17.07 -14.84
N GLN A 166 -2.40 17.50 -15.19
CA GLN A 166 -3.40 17.96 -14.21
C GLN A 166 -3.84 16.82 -13.28
N ALA A 167 -4.02 15.60 -13.80
CA ALA A 167 -4.33 14.43 -12.98
C ALA A 167 -3.20 14.10 -12.00
N ALA A 168 -1.94 14.14 -12.43
CA ALA A 168 -0.78 13.92 -11.56
C ALA A 168 -0.67 15.01 -10.47
N ALA A 169 -0.92 16.27 -10.82
CA ALA A 169 -0.93 17.38 -9.85
C ALA A 169 -2.05 17.22 -8.81
N ARG A 170 -3.26 16.81 -9.24
CA ARG A 170 -4.37 16.50 -8.32
C ARG A 170 -4.02 15.35 -7.39
N GLN A 171 -3.46 14.27 -7.93
CA GLN A 171 -3.04 13.11 -7.15
C GLN A 171 -2.00 13.48 -6.08
N LEU A 172 -1.03 14.34 -6.40
CA LEU A 172 -0.05 14.83 -5.44
C LEU A 172 -0.69 15.71 -4.35
N ASN A 173 -1.63 16.58 -4.71
CA ASN A 173 -2.36 17.39 -3.74
C ASN A 173 -3.20 16.51 -2.80
N ASP A 174 -3.89 15.51 -3.34
CA ASP A 174 -4.69 14.55 -2.57
C ASP A 174 -3.80 13.74 -1.61
N CYS A 175 -2.62 13.29 -2.06
CA CYS A 175 -1.63 12.63 -1.21
C CYS A 175 -1.35 13.44 0.06
N TYR A 176 -1.06 14.73 -0.09
CA TYR A 176 -0.74 15.60 1.06
C TYR A 176 -1.95 15.89 1.94
N LEU A 177 -3.10 16.24 1.34
CA LEU A 177 -4.31 16.56 2.10
C LEU A 177 -4.81 15.36 2.90
N LEU A 178 -4.89 14.19 2.27
CA LEU A 178 -5.37 12.96 2.89
C LEU A 178 -4.42 12.48 4.00
N THR A 179 -3.10 12.65 3.82
CA THR A 179 -2.11 12.36 4.87
C THR A 179 -2.33 13.24 6.08
N ARG A 180 -2.55 14.55 5.90
CA ARG A 180 -2.76 15.51 7.01
C ARG A 180 -4.03 15.24 7.80
N ILE A 181 -5.11 14.86 7.13
CA ILE A 181 -6.37 14.48 7.82
C ILE A 181 -6.37 13.02 8.30
N ARG A 182 -5.24 12.32 8.17
CA ARG A 182 -5.03 10.93 8.60
C ARG A 182 -5.96 9.91 7.92
N ASN A 183 -6.41 10.22 6.71
CA ASN A 183 -7.09 9.24 5.87
C ASN A 183 -6.06 8.40 5.11
N PHE A 184 -5.45 7.46 5.84
CA PHE A 184 -4.27 6.74 5.37
C PHE A 184 -4.52 5.81 4.19
N SER A 185 -5.71 5.20 4.10
CA SER A 185 -6.04 4.32 2.96
C SER A 185 -5.98 5.10 1.65
N ASP A 186 -6.72 6.20 1.58
CA ASP A 186 -6.81 7.00 0.36
C ASP A 186 -5.53 7.80 0.10
N ALA A 187 -4.85 8.22 1.18
CA ALA A 187 -3.55 8.87 1.07
C ALA A 187 -2.51 7.95 0.44
N LEU A 188 -2.44 6.67 0.83
CA LEU A 188 -1.47 5.73 0.25
C LEU A 188 -1.70 5.53 -1.25
N GLU A 189 -2.94 5.47 -1.69
CA GLU A 189 -3.27 5.38 -3.11
C GLU A 189 -2.90 6.67 -3.87
N ALA A 190 -3.29 7.82 -3.33
CA ALA A 190 -2.96 9.11 -3.91
C ALA A 190 -1.43 9.32 -3.95
N CYS A 191 -0.68 8.93 -2.92
CA CYS A 191 0.77 9.10 -2.88
C CYS A 191 1.53 8.15 -3.81
N ARG A 192 0.94 7.00 -4.21
CA ARG A 192 1.66 5.93 -4.90
C ARG A 192 2.32 6.40 -6.20
N GLY A 193 1.54 6.98 -7.12
CA GLY A 193 2.05 7.44 -8.41
C GLY A 193 3.18 8.46 -8.26
N PRO A 194 2.97 9.55 -7.52
CA PRO A 194 4.03 10.54 -7.26
C PRO A 194 5.26 9.96 -6.55
N ALA A 195 5.08 9.04 -5.60
CA ALA A 195 6.20 8.41 -4.89
C ALA A 195 7.02 7.47 -5.80
N GLU A 196 6.36 6.72 -6.67
CA GLU A 196 7.00 5.89 -7.71
C GLU A 196 7.73 6.77 -8.75
N ALA A 197 7.21 7.95 -9.03
CA ALA A 197 7.86 8.97 -9.87
C ALA A 197 9.03 9.71 -9.16
N GLY A 198 9.35 9.37 -7.91
CA GLY A 198 10.48 9.93 -7.20
C GLY A 198 10.20 11.21 -6.41
N VAL A 199 8.95 11.65 -6.31
CA VAL A 199 8.61 12.88 -5.57
C VAL A 199 8.86 12.67 -4.07
N ALA A 200 9.91 13.31 -3.54
CA ALA A 200 10.39 13.12 -2.18
C ALA A 200 9.30 13.35 -1.11
N GLY A 201 8.44 14.36 -1.29
CA GLY A 201 7.34 14.64 -0.36
C GLY A 201 6.29 13.52 -0.31
N ALA A 202 5.98 12.89 -1.44
CA ALA A 202 5.06 11.75 -1.49
C ALA A 202 5.68 10.50 -0.88
N GLN A 203 6.97 10.24 -1.15
CA GLN A 203 7.72 9.17 -0.50
C GLN A 203 7.80 9.35 1.02
N ALA A 204 8.04 10.57 1.50
CA ALA A 204 8.03 10.92 2.92
C ALA A 204 6.64 10.73 3.54
N SER A 205 5.57 11.07 2.81
CA SER A 205 4.19 10.86 3.26
C SER A 205 3.88 9.37 3.42
N ILE A 206 4.25 8.52 2.45
CA ILE A 206 4.12 7.07 2.58
C ILE A 206 4.94 6.57 3.77
N ALA A 207 6.18 7.03 3.94
CA ALA A 207 7.02 6.62 5.07
C ALA A 207 6.36 6.94 6.43
N GLN A 208 5.83 8.16 6.58
CA GLN A 208 5.12 8.59 7.78
C GLN A 208 3.87 7.73 8.07
N ILE A 209 3.07 7.47 7.03
CA ILE A 209 1.88 6.62 7.15
C ILE A 209 2.28 5.22 7.61
N GLN A 210 3.25 4.60 6.94
CA GLN A 210 3.70 3.25 7.26
C GLN A 210 4.29 3.17 8.68
N SER A 211 5.03 4.19 9.12
CA SER A 211 5.52 4.28 10.49
C SER A 211 4.38 4.34 11.51
N THR A 212 3.37 5.18 11.22
CA THR A 212 2.17 5.33 12.07
C THR A 212 1.36 4.04 12.18
N LEU A 213 1.36 3.22 11.13
CA LEU A 213 0.68 1.91 11.09
C LEU A 213 1.54 0.78 11.69
N GLY A 214 2.77 1.04 12.15
CA GLY A 214 3.67 0.02 12.70
C GLY A 214 4.41 -0.82 11.64
N HIS A 215 4.30 -0.47 10.36
CA HIS A 215 4.99 -1.16 9.27
C HIS A 215 6.41 -0.64 9.09
N HIS A 216 7.25 -0.82 10.11
CA HIS A 216 8.55 -0.18 10.22
C HIS A 216 9.51 -0.48 9.05
N GLU A 217 9.54 -1.70 8.53
CA GLU A 217 10.37 -2.03 7.36
C GLU A 217 9.96 -1.23 6.10
N SER A 218 8.65 -1.07 5.87
CA SER A 218 8.15 -0.27 4.75
C SER A 218 8.45 1.21 4.96
N ALA A 219 8.25 1.70 6.19
CA ALA A 219 8.57 3.07 6.56
C ALA A 219 10.06 3.38 6.31
N TYR A 220 10.96 2.48 6.71
CA TYR A 220 12.40 2.63 6.53
C TYR A 220 12.75 2.78 5.05
N ARG A 221 12.26 1.86 4.21
CA ARG A 221 12.57 1.84 2.78
C ARG A 221 12.11 3.13 2.07
N TRP A 222 10.94 3.66 2.43
CA TRP A 222 10.45 4.90 1.84
C TRP A 222 11.15 6.14 2.41
N ALA A 223 11.38 6.18 3.73
CA ALA A 223 12.10 7.28 4.38
C ALA A 223 13.52 7.41 3.80
N ARG A 224 14.23 6.27 3.62
CA ARG A 224 15.57 6.25 3.02
C ARG A 224 15.62 6.82 1.61
N LYS A 225 14.59 6.63 0.80
CA LYS A 225 14.53 7.20 -0.56
C LYS A 225 14.37 8.72 -0.55
N ALA A 226 13.65 9.26 0.44
CA ALA A 226 13.30 10.67 0.51
C ALA A 226 14.22 11.51 1.41
N ALA A 227 15.01 10.89 2.29
CA ALA A 227 15.70 11.58 3.37
C ALA A 227 16.76 12.61 2.92
N THR A 228 17.25 12.54 1.69
CA THR A 228 18.18 13.54 1.15
C THR A 228 17.49 14.83 0.72
N GLU A 229 16.17 14.80 0.51
CA GLU A 229 15.39 15.91 -0.04
C GLU A 229 14.21 16.32 0.86
N SER A 230 13.89 15.51 1.87
CA SER A 230 12.79 15.75 2.80
C SER A 230 13.26 15.70 4.24
N GLY A 231 13.20 16.85 4.92
CA GLY A 231 13.50 16.94 6.35
C GLY A 231 12.59 16.05 7.20
N GLN A 232 11.32 15.86 6.80
CA GLN A 232 10.41 14.92 7.45
C GLN A 232 10.91 13.47 7.36
N ALA A 233 11.38 13.04 6.20
CA ALA A 233 11.89 11.67 6.02
C ALA A 233 13.22 11.46 6.74
N ALA A 234 14.11 12.46 6.70
CA ALA A 234 15.36 12.44 7.47
C ALA A 234 15.08 12.34 8.97
N PHE A 235 14.15 13.14 9.50
CA PHE A 235 13.74 13.07 10.89
C PHE A 235 13.18 11.70 11.27
N LEU A 236 12.31 11.14 10.42
CA LEU A 236 11.75 9.82 10.63
C LEU A 236 12.84 8.74 10.67
N LEU A 237 13.85 8.78 9.79
CA LEU A 237 15.00 7.87 9.89
C LEU A 237 15.75 8.03 11.22
N GLY A 238 15.92 9.27 11.68
CA GLY A 238 16.52 9.57 12.99
C GLY A 238 15.75 8.88 14.12
N GLU A 239 14.43 9.00 14.16
CA GLU A 239 13.58 8.31 15.14
C GLU A 239 13.69 6.79 15.04
N MET A 240 13.73 6.26 13.82
CA MET A 240 13.83 4.81 13.59
C MET A 240 15.14 4.24 14.11
N TYR A 241 16.28 4.91 13.89
CA TYR A 241 17.56 4.51 14.46
C TYR A 241 17.63 4.75 15.98
N ALA A 242 17.04 5.82 16.50
CA ALA A 242 17.04 6.09 17.94
C ALA A 242 16.25 5.03 18.73
N ARG A 243 15.14 4.55 18.16
CA ARG A 243 14.22 3.61 18.81
C ARG A 243 14.40 2.15 18.37
N GLY A 244 15.17 1.90 17.31
CA GLY A 244 15.32 0.56 16.75
C GLY A 244 14.08 0.07 15.98
N LEU A 245 13.37 0.96 15.30
CA LEU A 245 12.14 0.63 14.57
C LEU A 245 12.48 0.15 13.16
N GLY A 246 12.40 -1.16 12.91
CA GLY A 246 12.73 -1.76 11.61
C GLY A 246 14.21 -1.73 11.24
N VAL A 247 15.06 -1.16 12.11
CA VAL A 247 16.52 -1.13 12.00
C VAL A 247 17.13 -1.32 13.37
N ALA A 248 18.40 -1.73 13.43
CA ALA A 248 19.11 -1.80 14.71
C ALA A 248 19.23 -0.40 15.33
N LYS A 249 19.08 -0.34 16.66
CA LYS A 249 19.22 0.91 17.43
C LYS A 249 20.65 1.44 17.29
N ASP A 250 20.78 2.68 16.82
CA ASP A 250 22.06 3.35 16.63
C ASP A 250 21.90 4.87 16.84
N MET A 251 22.34 5.33 18.01
CA MET A 251 22.25 6.74 18.40
C MET A 251 23.15 7.66 17.57
N ALA A 252 24.30 7.16 17.10
CA ALA A 252 25.21 7.96 16.29
C ALA A 252 24.62 8.22 14.90
N THR A 253 24.02 7.18 14.31
CA THR A 253 23.31 7.31 13.03
C THR A 253 22.02 8.14 13.19
N ALA A 254 21.28 7.98 14.29
CA ALA A 254 20.13 8.83 14.58
C ALA A 254 20.50 10.33 14.65
N ALA A 255 21.59 10.66 15.36
CA ALA A 255 22.06 12.04 15.46
C ALA A 255 22.48 12.62 14.10
N GLN A 256 23.05 11.82 13.20
CA GLN A 256 23.36 12.25 11.83
C GLN A 256 22.10 12.61 11.05
N TRP A 257 21.07 11.77 11.12
CA TRP A 257 19.81 12.02 10.43
C TRP A 257 19.02 13.19 11.02
N PHE A 258 19.05 13.40 12.34
CA PHE A 258 18.46 14.60 12.94
C PHE A 258 19.18 15.89 12.50
N ARG A 259 20.51 15.88 12.36
CA ARG A 259 21.24 17.03 11.80
C ARG A 259 20.86 17.28 10.34
N ALA A 260 20.79 16.25 9.52
CA ALA A 260 20.34 16.37 8.13
C ALA A 260 18.89 16.91 8.04
N ALA A 261 18.01 16.48 8.94
CA ALA A 261 16.64 16.98 9.02
C ALA A 261 16.60 18.49 9.35
N LEU A 262 17.49 18.98 10.23
CA LEU A 262 17.62 20.41 10.51
C LEU A 262 18.10 21.21 9.31
N GLU A 263 19.09 20.71 8.58
CA GLU A 263 19.59 21.33 7.35
C GLU A 263 18.51 21.42 6.28
N LEU A 264 17.59 20.43 6.25
CA LEU A 264 16.41 20.40 5.40
C LEU A 264 15.19 21.14 5.99
N GLY A 265 15.36 21.88 7.10
CA GLY A 265 14.35 22.78 7.66
C GLY A 265 13.30 22.12 8.57
N HIS A 266 13.52 20.89 9.04
CA HIS A 266 12.60 20.21 9.96
C HIS A 266 12.85 20.62 11.41
N ALA A 267 12.05 21.56 11.91
CA ALA A 267 12.25 22.20 13.21
C ALA A 267 12.25 21.24 14.42
N GLU A 268 11.46 20.15 14.38
CA GLU A 268 11.38 19.20 15.50
C GLU A 268 12.68 18.40 15.72
N ALA A 269 13.55 18.37 14.71
CA ALA A 269 14.82 17.68 14.78
C ALA A 269 15.80 18.27 15.81
N GLU A 270 15.67 19.55 16.15
CA GLU A 270 16.53 20.20 17.16
C GLU A 270 16.25 19.63 18.54
N ASN A 271 14.98 19.56 18.90
CA ASN A 271 14.52 18.96 20.16
C ASN A 271 14.90 17.48 20.23
N ALA A 272 14.77 16.75 19.12
CA ALA A 272 15.18 15.36 19.06
C ALA A 272 16.70 15.18 19.25
N LEU A 273 17.51 16.02 18.61
CA LEU A 273 18.96 15.97 18.77
C LEU A 273 19.37 16.33 20.21
N HIS A 274 18.72 17.31 20.83
CA HIS A 274 18.93 17.65 22.24
C HIS A 274 18.53 16.48 23.16
N GLY A 275 17.39 15.84 22.91
CA GLY A 275 16.92 14.68 23.67
C GLY A 275 17.87 13.48 23.57
N LEU A 276 18.47 13.29 22.39
CA LEU A 276 19.48 12.24 22.17
C LEU A 276 20.77 12.53 22.94
N ASN A 277 21.28 13.76 22.88
CA ASN A 277 22.51 14.17 23.56
C ASN A 277 22.39 14.18 25.09
N SER A 278 21.20 14.50 25.61
CA SER A 278 20.89 14.48 27.05
C SER A 278 20.57 13.09 27.59
N GLY A 279 20.52 12.06 26.73
CA GLY A 279 20.18 10.68 27.11
C GLY A 279 18.70 10.44 27.43
N THR A 280 17.86 11.47 27.34
CA THR A 280 16.43 11.39 27.70
C THR A 280 15.62 10.54 26.71
N MET A 281 16.09 10.39 25.47
CA MET A 281 15.43 9.57 24.45
C MET A 281 15.72 8.07 24.56
N GLY A 282 16.73 7.68 25.35
CA GLY A 282 17.18 6.30 25.50
C GLY A 282 16.56 5.51 26.65
N ALA A 283 15.77 6.16 27.52
CA ALA A 283 15.45 5.65 28.86
C ALA A 283 14.14 4.83 28.99
N ASN A 284 13.38 4.63 27.92
CA ASN A 284 12.14 3.84 27.96
C ASN A 284 12.12 2.80 26.83
N ALA A 285 12.80 1.68 27.05
CA ALA A 285 12.61 0.44 26.29
C ALA A 285 13.20 -0.72 27.10
N ASP A 286 12.53 -1.08 28.20
CA ASP A 286 12.59 -2.38 28.86
C ASP A 286 11.14 -2.89 29.02
#